data_AF-A0A7Y0WAU9-F1
#
_entry.id   AF-A0A7Y0WAU9-F1
#
_cell.length_a   1.000
_cell.length_b   1.000
_cell.length_c   1.000
_cell.angle_alpha   90.00
_cell.angle_beta   90.00
_cell.angle_gamma   90.00
#
_symmetry.space_group_name_H-M   'P 1'
#
loop_
_entity.id
_entity.type
_entity.pdbx_description
1 polymer ?
#
loop_
_entity_poly.entity_id
_entity_poly.type
_entity_poly.pdbx_seq_one_letter_code
_entity_poly.pdbx_strand_id
1 'polypeptide(L)'
;MSKVATVPPSPLRAFWLKWRFHINILLLLVPLGFMPKYFADAALFRGDTGIGERVAGQVQVGPWSLTLAEFRNEGPSPNPAGPMKFFNAALCDTCAEQVKATYLRIGKPRSLRAAGVIFFGTPYRMGAALPIPERTPADAEIWVTMEGWDGSMHQGSIPLSQASPATIAWLNKQGVKP
;
A
#
# COMPACT_ATOMS: atom_id res chain seq x y z
N MET A 1 -70.87 -16.29 -27.99
CA MET A 1 -69.46 -15.93 -28.23
C MET A 1 -69.02 -15.00 -27.10
N SER A 2 -68.28 -15.52 -26.12
CA SER A 2 -67.83 -14.73 -24.97
C SER A 2 -66.64 -13.86 -25.36
N LYS A 3 -66.78 -12.53 -25.27
CA LYS A 3 -65.69 -11.58 -25.41
C LYS A 3 -64.79 -11.71 -24.18
N VAL A 4 -63.59 -12.27 -24.37
CA VAL A 4 -62.53 -12.21 -23.37
C VAL A 4 -62.01 -10.78 -23.34
N ALA A 5 -62.18 -10.09 -22.21
CA ALA A 5 -61.62 -8.77 -22.00
C ALA A 5 -60.09 -8.90 -21.88
N THR A 6 -59.36 -8.35 -22.86
CA THR A 6 -57.91 -8.23 -22.80
C THR A 6 -57.54 -7.17 -21.77
N VAL A 7 -56.98 -7.60 -20.64
CA VAL A 7 -56.42 -6.69 -19.63
C VAL A 7 -55.25 -5.92 -20.26
N PRO A 8 -55.23 -4.58 -20.21
CA PRO A 8 -54.16 -3.79 -20.79
C PRO A 8 -52.83 -4.13 -20.10
N PRO A 9 -51.72 -4.23 -20.84
CA PRO A 9 -50.42 -4.59 -20.26
C PRO A 9 -49.99 -3.52 -19.25
N SER A 10 -49.57 -3.96 -18.06
CA SER A 10 -49.03 -3.07 -17.03
C SER A 10 -47.81 -2.30 -17.56
N PRO A 11 -47.74 -0.97 -17.37
CA PRO A 11 -46.63 -0.15 -17.83
C PRO A 11 -45.29 -0.56 -17.19
N LEU A 12 -45.33 -1.05 -15.95
CA LEU A 12 -44.16 -1.60 -15.26
C LEU A 12 -43.64 -2.88 -15.93
N ARG A 13 -44.54 -3.75 -16.41
CA ARG A 13 -44.16 -4.98 -17.13
C ARG A 13 -43.54 -4.65 -18.49
N ALA A 14 -44.09 -3.67 -19.21
CA ALA A 14 -43.52 -3.21 -20.48
C ALA A 14 -42.13 -2.56 -20.29
N PHE A 15 -41.97 -1.74 -19.24
CA PHE A 15 -40.68 -1.17 -18.87
C PHE A 15 -39.65 -2.26 -18.51
N TRP A 16 -40.04 -3.22 -17.67
CA TRP A 16 -39.16 -4.34 -17.29
C TRP A 16 -38.71 -5.17 -18.49
N LEU A 17 -39.65 -5.55 -19.37
CA LEU A 17 -39.31 -6.33 -20.56
C LEU A 17 -38.41 -5.57 -21.55
N LYS A 18 -38.52 -4.24 -21.61
CA LYS A 18 -37.63 -3.36 -22.38
C LYS A 18 -36.23 -3.28 -21.76
N TRP A 19 -36.13 -3.14 -20.44
CA TRP A 19 -34.86 -2.87 -19.76
C TRP A 19 -34.10 -4.10 -19.28
N ARG A 20 -34.74 -5.27 -19.15
CA ARG A 20 -34.10 -6.49 -18.64
C ARG A 20 -32.84 -6.86 -19.43
N PHE A 21 -32.83 -6.66 -20.75
CA PHE A 21 -31.67 -6.98 -21.59
C PHE A 21 -30.48 -6.06 -21.25
N HIS A 22 -30.73 -4.76 -21.13
CA HIS A 22 -29.70 -3.78 -20.76
C HIS A 22 -29.17 -4.01 -19.34
N ILE A 23 -30.04 -4.41 -18.40
CA ILE A 23 -29.63 -4.77 -17.04
C ILE A 23 -28.71 -6.01 -17.05
N ASN A 24 -29.02 -7.04 -17.86
CA ASN A 24 -28.16 -8.22 -18.00
C ASN A 24 -26.80 -7.87 -18.62
N ILE A 25 -26.77 -6.98 -19.63
CA ILE A 25 -25.50 -6.48 -20.19
C ILE A 25 -24.71 -5.75 -19.10
N LEU A 26 -25.35 -4.86 -18.34
CA LEU A 26 -24.69 -4.10 -17.29
C LEU A 26 -24.14 -5.03 -16.19
N LEU A 27 -24.84 -6.11 -15.86
CA LEU A 27 -24.37 -7.14 -14.92
C LEU A 27 -23.06 -7.80 -15.36
N LEU A 28 -22.82 -7.93 -16.68
CA LEU A 28 -21.57 -8.45 -17.22
C LEU A 28 -20.48 -7.37 -17.34
N LEU A 29 -20.86 -6.19 -17.83
CA LEU A 29 -19.91 -5.09 -18.07
C LEU A 29 -19.31 -4.52 -16.79
N VAL A 30 -20.09 -4.47 -15.70
CA VAL A 30 -19.61 -3.90 -14.43
C VAL A 30 -18.42 -4.70 -13.88
N PRO A 31 -18.49 -6.03 -13.66
CA PRO A 31 -17.32 -6.82 -13.25
C PRO A 31 -16.14 -6.71 -14.24
N LEU A 32 -16.42 -6.77 -15.55
CA LEU A 32 -15.40 -6.65 -16.58
C LEU A 32 -14.65 -5.31 -16.51
N GLY A 33 -15.34 -4.22 -16.20
CA GLY A 33 -14.73 -2.90 -16.00
C GLY A 33 -13.80 -2.83 -14.79
N PHE A 34 -14.07 -3.60 -13.73
CA PHE A 34 -13.25 -3.65 -12.51
C PHE A 34 -12.12 -4.68 -12.57
N MET A 35 -12.21 -5.69 -13.44
CA MET A 35 -11.23 -6.78 -13.57
C MET A 35 -9.77 -6.29 -13.71
N PRO A 36 -9.43 -5.31 -14.58
CA PRO A 36 -8.05 -4.87 -14.74
C PRO A 36 -7.42 -4.39 -13.42
N LYS A 37 -8.14 -3.55 -12.67
CA LYS A 37 -7.68 -3.06 -11.36
C LYS A 37 -7.54 -4.20 -10.35
N TYR A 38 -8.53 -5.09 -10.30
CA TYR A 38 -8.50 -6.25 -9.41
C TYR A 38 -7.25 -7.12 -9.65
N PHE A 39 -6.95 -7.45 -10.90
CA PHE A 39 -5.77 -8.27 -11.22
C PHE A 39 -4.46 -7.54 -10.97
N ALA A 40 -4.39 -6.24 -11.24
CA ALA A 40 -3.20 -5.44 -10.90
C ALA A 40 -2.97 -5.41 -9.38
N ASP A 41 -4.02 -5.20 -8.59
CA ASP A 41 -3.96 -5.22 -7.13
C ASP A 41 -3.57 -6.61 -6.59
N ALA A 42 -4.12 -7.69 -7.18
CA ALA A 42 -3.78 -9.06 -6.82
C ALA A 42 -2.33 -9.42 -7.17
N ALA A 43 -1.85 -8.99 -8.34
CA ALA A 43 -0.47 -9.21 -8.77
C ALA A 43 0.53 -8.47 -7.86
N LEU A 44 0.24 -7.21 -7.53
CA LEU A 44 1.03 -6.42 -6.59
C LEU A 44 1.06 -7.07 -5.20
N PHE A 45 -0.08 -7.55 -4.69
CA PHE A 45 -0.16 -8.18 -3.38
C PHE A 45 0.59 -9.52 -3.33
N ARG A 46 0.53 -10.32 -4.39
CA ARG A 46 1.32 -11.57 -4.51
C ARG A 46 2.81 -11.32 -4.71
N GLY A 47 3.18 -10.14 -5.22
CA GLY A 47 4.56 -9.78 -5.53
C GLY A 47 4.99 -10.14 -6.95
N ASP A 48 4.03 -10.47 -7.83
CA ASP A 48 4.28 -10.80 -9.24
C ASP A 48 4.85 -9.60 -10.01
N THR A 49 4.58 -8.38 -9.52
CA THR A 49 5.09 -7.11 -10.06
C THR A 49 6.28 -6.57 -9.28
N GLY A 50 6.92 -7.41 -8.45
CA GLY A 50 8.05 -7.04 -7.60
C GLY A 50 7.63 -6.66 -6.17
N ILE A 51 8.48 -5.87 -5.51
CA ILE A 51 8.31 -5.54 -4.10
C ILE A 51 7.39 -4.33 -3.85
N GLY A 52 7.00 -3.57 -4.87
CA GLY A 52 6.06 -2.45 -4.72
C GLY A 52 5.84 -1.72 -6.04
N GLU A 53 4.91 -0.78 -6.09
CA GLU A 53 4.67 0.05 -7.28
C GLU A 53 5.85 1.00 -7.57
N ARG A 54 6.66 1.33 -6.55
CA ARG A 54 7.84 2.18 -6.73
C ARG A 54 9.00 1.75 -5.83
N VAL A 55 10.13 1.42 -6.43
CA VAL A 55 11.38 1.18 -5.70
C VAL A 55 11.99 2.53 -5.32
N ALA A 56 12.16 2.76 -4.01
CA ALA A 56 12.73 3.99 -3.48
C ALA A 56 14.26 4.04 -3.61
N GLY A 57 14.89 2.87 -3.53
CA GLY A 57 16.34 2.70 -3.61
C GLY A 57 16.86 1.78 -2.52
N GLN A 58 18.19 1.64 -2.50
CA GLN A 58 18.89 0.86 -1.48
C GLN A 58 19.21 1.74 -0.27
N VAL A 59 18.99 1.20 0.93
CA VAL A 59 19.37 1.80 2.20
C VAL A 59 20.52 0.98 2.77
N GLN A 60 21.69 1.60 2.91
CA GLN A 60 22.83 1.00 3.58
C GLN A 60 22.64 1.08 5.11
N VAL A 61 22.81 -0.04 5.79
CA VAL A 61 22.58 -0.19 7.25
C VAL A 61 23.78 -0.92 7.86
N GLY A 62 24.87 -0.18 8.06
CA GLY A 62 26.14 -0.76 8.52
C GLY A 62 26.70 -1.74 7.49
N PRO A 63 26.98 -3.02 7.86
CA PRO A 63 27.46 -4.05 6.94
C PRO A 63 26.34 -4.61 6.03
N TRP A 64 25.07 -4.34 6.35
CA TRP A 64 23.92 -4.83 5.60
C TRP A 64 23.31 -3.76 4.72
N SER A 65 22.45 -4.18 3.79
CA SER A 65 21.61 -3.27 3.03
C SER A 65 20.24 -3.88 2.77
N LEU A 66 19.27 -3.01 2.51
CA LEU A 66 17.97 -3.42 1.97
C LEU A 66 17.57 -2.54 0.79
N THR A 67 16.76 -3.07 -0.11
CA THR A 67 16.05 -2.30 -1.11
C THR A 67 14.68 -1.96 -0.54
N LEU A 68 14.38 -0.66 -0.40
CA LEU A 68 13.09 -0.18 0.08
C LEU A 68 12.18 0.13 -1.11
N ALA A 69 10.90 -0.20 -0.99
CA ALA A 69 9.89 0.12 -1.97
C ALA A 69 8.60 0.63 -1.33
N GLU A 70 8.02 1.62 -1.96
CA GLU A 70 6.68 2.11 -1.68
C GLU A 70 5.68 1.07 -2.21
N PHE A 71 4.82 0.54 -1.33
CA PHE A 71 3.92 -0.54 -1.73
C PHE A 71 2.94 -0.06 -2.81
N ARG A 72 2.29 1.09 -2.57
CA ARG A 72 1.44 1.80 -3.53
C ARG A 72 1.90 3.24 -3.69
N ASN A 73 1.94 3.76 -4.90
CA ASN A 73 2.32 5.14 -5.23
C ASN A 73 1.15 6.12 -5.00
N GLU A 74 0.67 6.19 -3.76
CA GLU A 74 -0.43 7.04 -3.32
C GLU A 74 -0.18 7.61 -1.91
N GLY A 75 -1.03 8.52 -1.43
CA GLY A 75 -0.90 9.04 -0.06
C GLY A 75 -1.05 7.95 1.00
N PRO A 76 -0.70 8.22 2.28
CA PRO A 76 -1.00 7.33 3.38
C PRO A 76 -2.50 7.00 3.44
N SER A 77 -2.82 5.73 3.69
CA SER A 77 -4.20 5.27 3.85
C SER A 77 -4.74 5.63 5.24
N PRO A 78 -6.02 5.98 5.39
CA PRO A 78 -6.61 6.23 6.69
C PRO A 78 -6.64 4.93 7.52
N ASN A 79 -6.32 5.03 8.81
CA ASN A 79 -6.43 3.95 9.78
C ASN A 79 -6.87 4.53 11.12
N PRO A 80 -7.61 3.77 11.97
CA PRO A 80 -8.02 4.25 13.29
C PRO A 80 -6.88 4.78 14.19
N ALA A 81 -5.65 4.28 14.00
CA ALA A 81 -4.47 4.73 14.74
C ALA A 81 -3.77 5.96 14.11
N GLY A 82 -4.31 6.52 13.03
CA GLY A 82 -3.73 7.60 12.24
C GLY A 82 -3.33 7.15 10.82
N PRO A 83 -2.94 8.07 9.93
CA PRO A 83 -2.60 7.74 8.54
C PRO A 83 -1.39 6.80 8.45
N MET A 84 -1.49 5.74 7.66
CA MET A 84 -0.47 4.69 7.53
C MET A 84 0.04 4.60 6.10
N LYS A 85 1.36 4.52 5.94
CA LYS A 85 2.01 4.27 4.65
C LYS A 85 2.64 2.89 4.63
N PHE A 86 2.28 2.08 3.65
CA PHE A 86 2.85 0.74 3.49
C PHE A 86 4.14 0.79 2.68
N PHE A 87 5.18 0.20 3.24
CA PHE A 87 6.46 -0.03 2.60
C PHE A 87 6.74 -1.52 2.57
N ASN A 88 7.37 -1.96 1.49
CA ASN A 88 8.01 -3.25 1.42
C ASN A 88 9.52 -3.07 1.36
N ALA A 89 10.25 -4.11 1.76
CA ALA A 89 11.68 -4.17 1.65
C ALA A 89 12.16 -5.57 1.26
N ALA A 90 13.35 -5.63 0.67
CA ALA A 90 14.10 -6.85 0.43
C ALA A 90 15.51 -6.67 0.98
N LEU A 91 15.98 -7.58 1.83
CA LEU A 91 17.35 -7.60 2.31
C LEU A 91 18.32 -7.94 1.17
N CYS A 92 19.59 -7.58 1.32
CA CYS A 92 20.64 -8.07 0.43
C CYS A 92 20.73 -9.60 0.45
N ASP A 93 21.23 -10.19 -0.63
CA ASP A 93 21.23 -11.66 -0.83
C ASP A 93 21.90 -12.43 0.33
N THR A 94 22.95 -11.87 0.91
CA THR A 94 23.71 -12.49 2.02
C THR A 94 23.22 -12.06 3.41
N CYS A 95 22.30 -11.08 3.49
CA CYS A 95 21.86 -10.49 4.75
C CYS A 95 20.81 -11.36 5.47
N ALA A 96 20.07 -12.19 4.73
CA ALA A 96 18.93 -12.95 5.26
C ALA A 96 19.27 -13.88 6.43
N GLU A 97 20.48 -14.47 6.44
CA GLU A 97 20.95 -15.34 7.52
C GLU A 97 21.55 -14.58 8.71
N GLN A 98 21.89 -13.30 8.52
CA GLN A 98 22.60 -12.48 9.50
C GLN A 98 21.63 -11.57 10.27
N VAL A 99 20.60 -11.06 9.58
CA VAL A 99 19.62 -10.13 10.14
C VAL A 99 18.49 -10.90 10.82
N LYS A 100 18.30 -10.62 12.10
CA LYS A 100 17.22 -11.16 12.93
C LYS A 100 15.92 -10.37 12.75
N ALA A 101 16.02 -9.05 12.72
CA ALA A 101 14.86 -8.17 12.61
C ALA A 101 15.20 -6.85 11.90
N THR A 102 14.22 -6.28 11.21
CA THR A 102 14.34 -4.99 10.53
C THR A 102 13.17 -4.10 10.92
N TYR A 103 13.47 -2.85 11.26
CA TYR A 103 12.52 -1.86 11.74
C TYR A 103 12.54 -0.61 10.87
N LEU A 104 11.40 0.09 10.83
CA LEU A 104 11.19 1.30 10.05
C LEU A 104 10.57 2.40 10.91
N ARG A 105 11.08 3.62 10.77
CA ARG A 105 10.60 4.78 11.53
C ARG A 105 10.79 6.09 10.78
N ILE A 106 9.92 7.07 11.02
CA ILE A 106 10.23 8.48 10.70
C ILE A 106 11.12 9.08 11.78
N GLY A 107 12.28 9.60 11.36
CA GLY A 107 13.30 10.19 12.22
C GLY A 107 14.15 9.16 12.97
N LYS A 108 15.36 9.59 13.37
CA LYS A 108 16.38 8.71 13.94
C LYS A 108 15.93 8.07 15.26
N PRO A 109 15.93 6.73 15.39
CA PRO A 109 15.61 6.08 16.65
C PRO A 109 16.77 6.15 17.64
N ARG A 110 16.46 6.54 18.89
CA ARG A 110 17.43 6.61 20.00
C ARG A 110 17.82 5.27 20.62
N SER A 111 17.06 4.21 20.33
CA SER A 111 17.27 2.86 20.84
C SER A 111 16.42 1.85 20.06
N LEU A 112 16.72 0.56 20.21
CA LEU A 112 15.95 -0.52 19.57
C LEU A 112 14.47 -0.52 19.98
N ARG A 113 14.18 -0.23 21.26
CA ARG A 113 12.78 -0.10 21.76
C ARG A 113 12.01 1.01 21.04
N ALA A 114 12.72 2.01 20.51
CA ALA A 114 12.14 3.12 19.76
C ALA A 114 12.33 2.98 18.24
N ALA A 115 12.77 1.83 17.73
CA ALA A 115 13.11 1.61 16.31
C ALA A 115 11.92 1.70 15.35
N GLY A 116 10.69 1.78 15.87
CA GLY A 116 9.47 2.00 15.09
C GLY A 116 8.72 0.72 14.82
N VAL A 117 8.15 0.62 13.63
CA VAL A 117 7.40 -0.58 13.21
C VAL A 117 8.36 -1.64 12.69
N ILE A 118 8.06 -2.90 12.95
CA ILE A 118 8.86 -4.02 12.45
C ILE A 118 8.33 -4.48 11.08
N PHE A 119 9.25 -4.88 10.21
CA PHE A 119 8.93 -5.55 8.96
C PHE A 119 8.56 -7.01 9.20
N PHE A 120 7.51 -7.49 8.51
CA PHE A 120 7.05 -8.88 8.58
C PHE A 120 7.09 -9.53 7.21
N GLY A 121 7.28 -10.85 7.17
CA GLY A 121 7.29 -11.64 5.93
C GLY A 121 8.66 -12.26 5.67
N THR A 122 8.92 -12.59 4.41
CA THR A 122 10.19 -13.21 4.00
C THR A 122 11.30 -12.14 3.89
N PRO A 123 12.59 -12.50 4.08
CA PRO A 123 13.71 -11.57 3.92
C PRO A 123 13.76 -10.84 2.57
N TYR A 124 13.23 -11.46 1.52
CA TYR A 124 13.26 -10.94 0.15
C TYR A 124 12.01 -10.13 -0.22
N ARG A 125 10.98 -10.14 0.64
CA ARG A 125 9.75 -9.36 0.47
C ARG A 125 9.04 -9.28 1.82
N MET A 126 9.46 -8.32 2.61
CA MET A 126 8.88 -8.00 3.91
C MET A 126 8.10 -6.69 3.83
N GLY A 127 7.03 -6.56 4.61
CA GLY A 127 6.15 -5.40 4.62
C GLY A 127 6.02 -4.77 6.00
N ALA A 128 5.90 -3.44 6.04
CA ALA A 128 5.64 -2.67 7.25
C ALA A 128 4.64 -1.54 6.97
N ALA A 129 3.70 -1.34 7.88
CA ALA A 129 2.80 -0.20 7.88
C ALA A 129 3.41 0.91 8.75
N LEU A 130 3.96 1.95 8.13
CA LEU A 130 4.60 3.08 8.82
C LEU A 130 3.56 4.17 9.15
N PRO A 131 3.35 4.52 10.44
CA PRO A 131 2.55 5.68 10.78
C PRO A 131 3.18 6.97 10.24
N ILE A 132 2.36 7.81 9.60
CA ILE A 132 2.77 9.11 9.08
C ILE A 132 2.04 10.21 9.87
N PRO A 133 2.68 10.81 10.89
CA PRO A 133 2.10 11.97 11.58
C PRO A 133 1.81 13.12 10.61
N GLU A 134 0.67 13.78 10.73
CA GLU A 134 0.30 14.92 9.86
C GLU A 134 1.32 16.08 9.91
N ARG A 135 1.99 16.24 11.04
CA ARG A 135 3.04 17.25 11.26
C ARG A 135 4.43 16.79 10.85
N THR A 136 4.56 15.72 10.08
CA THR A 136 5.86 15.25 9.57
C THR A 136 6.43 16.31 8.63
N PRO A 137 7.65 16.80 8.87
CA PRO A 137 8.23 17.83 8.01
C PRO A 137 8.60 17.24 6.64
N ALA A 138 8.63 18.07 5.60
CA ALA A 138 8.85 17.62 4.23
C ALA A 138 10.28 17.09 3.99
N ASP A 139 11.24 17.51 4.81
CA ASP A 139 12.63 17.06 4.83
C ASP A 139 12.86 15.88 5.78
N ALA A 140 11.79 15.28 6.33
CA ALA A 140 11.91 14.12 7.21
C ALA A 140 12.63 12.97 6.51
N GLU A 141 13.36 12.18 7.30
CA GLU A 141 13.97 10.95 6.85
C GLU A 141 13.22 9.74 7.38
N ILE A 142 13.20 8.68 6.59
CA ILE A 142 12.86 7.34 7.05
C ILE A 142 14.14 6.64 7.46
N TRP A 143 14.14 6.12 8.68
CA TRP A 143 15.24 5.38 9.28
C TRP A 143 14.92 3.89 9.30
N VAL A 144 15.89 3.10 8.85
CA VAL A 144 15.90 1.65 8.95
C VAL A 144 16.85 1.26 10.07
N THR A 145 16.40 0.39 10.96
CA THR A 145 17.26 -0.23 11.98
C THR A 145 17.27 -1.74 11.76
N MET A 146 18.44 -2.35 11.74
CA MET A 146 18.60 -3.80 11.64
C MET A 146 19.29 -4.33 12.89
N GLU A 147 18.76 -5.43 13.43
CA GLU A 147 19.35 -6.21 14.51
C GLU A 147 19.86 -7.53 13.93
N GLY A 148 21.12 -7.86 14.20
CA GLY A 148 21.73 -9.13 13.82
C GLY A 148 21.44 -10.24 14.82
N TRP A 149 21.58 -11.49 14.38
CA TRP A 149 21.55 -12.66 15.28
C TRP A 149 22.70 -12.66 16.30
N ASP A 150 23.80 -11.98 15.98
CA ASP A 150 24.94 -11.74 16.86
C ASP A 150 24.69 -10.63 17.90
N GLY A 151 23.52 -9.97 17.87
CA GLY A 151 23.17 -8.86 18.75
C GLY A 151 23.71 -7.50 18.29
N SER A 152 24.42 -7.42 17.16
CA SER A 152 24.82 -6.14 16.57
C SER A 152 23.60 -5.36 16.08
N MET A 153 23.71 -4.02 16.10
CA MET A 153 22.64 -3.13 15.66
C MET A 153 23.20 -2.02 14.79
N HIS A 154 22.60 -1.85 13.63
CA HIS A 154 23.00 -0.86 12.65
C HIS A 154 21.80 -0.05 12.18
N GLN A 155 22.05 1.21 11.79
CA GLN A 155 21.03 2.15 11.33
C GLN A 155 21.45 2.78 10.01
N GLY A 156 20.46 3.03 9.16
CA GLY A 156 20.59 3.78 7.91
C GLY A 156 19.35 4.64 7.67
N SER A 157 19.45 5.62 6.78
CA SER A 157 18.34 6.50 6.45
C SER A 157 18.18 6.72 4.95
N ILE A 158 16.98 7.15 4.56
CA ILE A 158 16.64 7.63 3.23
C ILE A 158 15.65 8.80 3.37
N PRO A 159 15.77 9.88 2.58
CA PRO A 159 14.81 10.97 2.64
C PRO A 159 13.38 10.49 2.36
N LEU A 160 12.39 10.97 3.12
CA LEU A 160 10.97 10.64 2.89
C LEU A 160 10.52 11.07 1.49
N SER A 161 11.06 12.16 0.96
CA SER A 161 10.82 12.61 -0.41
C SER A 161 11.30 11.62 -1.47
N GLN A 162 12.40 10.91 -1.21
CA GLN A 162 12.89 9.83 -2.07
C GLN A 162 12.13 8.53 -1.83
N ALA A 163 11.73 8.25 -0.60
CA ALA A 163 11.05 7.03 -0.20
C ALA A 163 9.55 7.01 -0.52
N SER A 164 8.88 8.16 -0.54
CA SER A 164 7.48 8.30 -0.94
C SER A 164 7.13 9.74 -1.34
N PRO A 165 7.34 10.12 -2.61
CA PRO A 165 6.89 11.41 -3.13
C PRO A 165 5.38 11.63 -2.93
N ALA A 166 4.58 10.57 -3.06
CA ALA A 166 3.14 10.65 -2.85
C ALA A 166 2.77 10.99 -1.39
N THR A 167 3.57 10.53 -0.41
CA THR A 167 3.39 10.94 0.99
C THR A 167 3.77 12.41 1.21
N ILE A 168 4.82 12.92 0.57
CA ILE A 168 5.14 14.36 0.63
C ILE A 168 4.00 15.20 0.02
N ALA A 169 3.50 14.80 -1.14
CA ALA A 169 2.37 15.47 -1.78
C ALA A 169 1.11 15.47 -0.88
N TRP A 170 0.87 14.37 -0.15
CA TRP A 170 -0.21 14.30 0.83
C TRP A 170 0.03 15.21 2.04
N LEU A 171 1.24 15.22 2.63
CA LEU A 171 1.59 16.09 3.75
C LEU A 171 1.42 17.58 3.40
N ASN A 172 1.86 17.97 2.21
CA ASN A 172 1.71 19.34 1.71
C ASN A 172 0.24 19.76 1.58
N LYS A 173 -0.67 18.83 1.24
CA LYS A 173 -2.12 19.11 1.21
C LYS A 173 -2.71 19.25 2.61
N GLN A 174 -2.23 18.47 3.60
CA GLN A 174 -2.70 18.56 4.98
C GLN A 174 -2.23 19.82 5.71
N GLY A 175 -1.06 20.37 5.32
CA GLY A 175 -0.53 21.63 5.84
C GLY A 175 -1.33 22.87 5.41
N VAL A 176 -2.15 22.75 4.35
CA VAL A 176 -3.14 23.76 3.96
C VAL A 176 -4.41 23.53 4.80
N LYS A 177 -4.34 23.83 6.10
CA LYS A 177 -5.55 24.03 6.89
C LYS A 177 -6.12 25.40 6.53
N PRO A 178 -7.44 25.54 6.26
CA PRO A 178 -8.05 26.85 6.02
C PRO A 178 -7.87 27.79 7.22
#